data_AF-A0A535X319-F1
#
_entry.id   AF-A0A535X319-F1
#
_cell.length_a   1.000
_cell.length_b   1.000
_cell.length_c   1.000
_cell.angle_alpha   90.00
_cell.angle_beta   90.00
_cell.angle_gamma   90.00
#
_symmetry.space_group_name_H-M   'P 1'
#
loop_
_entity.id
_entity.type
_entity.pdbx_description
1 polymer ?
#
loop_
_entity_poly.entity_id
_entity_poly.type
_entity_poly.pdbx_seq_one_letter_code
_entity_poly.pdbx_strand_id
1 'polypeptide(L)'
;MVRNLRMFYVGWIGIIIGATVLQFYLAGYGVFGFNGVKDFGAHFIVGDLIGIAILLGIGLAFAARMPWRVTIINIVLFVLMFVQATLAHTGVQGVSALHVVNGVLVFLGTIYLVREAAKFVWPGSWLARPM
;
A
#
# COMPACT_ATOMS: atom_id res chain seq x y z
N MET A 1 -12.47 15.06 -18.19
CA MET A 1 -12.84 13.87 -17.39
C MET A 1 -11.63 12.98 -17.04
N VAL A 2 -10.87 12.46 -18.01
CA VAL A 2 -9.71 11.56 -17.75
C VAL A 2 -8.68 12.18 -16.80
N ARG A 3 -8.34 13.46 -16.95
CA ARG A 3 -7.40 14.15 -16.05
C ARG A 3 -7.85 14.11 -14.57
N ASN A 4 -9.15 14.31 -14.31
CA ASN A 4 -9.70 14.30 -12.95
C ASN A 4 -9.65 12.89 -12.35
N LEU A 5 -9.96 11.86 -13.15
CA LEU A 5 -9.85 10.46 -12.73
C LEU A 5 -8.40 10.08 -12.41
N ARG A 6 -7.43 10.60 -13.16
CA ARG A 6 -6.01 10.39 -12.85
C ARG A 6 -5.57 11.09 -11.59
N MET A 7 -6.03 12.32 -11.34
CA MET A 7 -5.79 13.01 -10.06
C MET A 7 -6.39 12.23 -8.90
N PHE A 8 -7.63 11.76 -9.05
CA PHE A 8 -8.30 10.92 -8.05
C PHE A 8 -7.51 9.64 -7.79
N TYR A 9 -7.05 8.95 -8.83
CA TYR A 9 -6.19 7.78 -8.70
C TYR A 9 -4.91 8.08 -7.91
N VAL A 10 -4.20 9.16 -8.24
CA VAL A 10 -2.98 9.55 -7.51
C VAL A 10 -3.29 9.86 -6.04
N GLY A 11 -4.39 10.57 -5.76
CA GLY A 11 -4.85 10.84 -4.41
C GLY A 11 -5.21 9.56 -3.64
N TRP A 12 -5.88 8.62 -4.30
CA TRP A 12 -6.23 7.30 -3.75
C TRP A 12 -4.99 6.52 -3.31
N ILE A 13 -3.96 6.45 -4.16
CA ILE A 13 -2.69 5.81 -3.77
C ILE A 13 -2.00 6.58 -2.64
N GLY A 14 -2.09 7.92 -2.63
CA GLY A 14 -1.59 8.74 -1.53
C GLY A 14 -2.22 8.40 -0.17
N ILE A 15 -3.53 8.14 -0.14
CA ILE A 15 -4.24 7.68 1.07
C ILE A 15 -3.69 6.33 1.55
N ILE A 16 -3.43 5.40 0.62
CA ILE A 16 -2.85 4.09 0.94
C ILE A 16 -1.46 4.23 1.59
N ILE A 17 -0.63 5.18 1.13
CA ILE A 17 0.66 5.49 1.77
C ILE A 17 0.44 5.92 3.22
N GLY A 18 -0.46 6.87 3.47
CA GLY A 18 -0.79 7.33 4.82
C GLY A 18 -1.32 6.21 5.72
N ALA A 19 -2.21 5.37 5.18
CA ALA A 19 -2.72 4.19 5.88
C ALA A 19 -1.61 3.17 6.20
N THR A 20 -0.62 3.01 5.32
CA THR A 20 0.52 2.11 5.56
C THR A 20 1.44 2.65 6.66
N VAL A 21 1.63 3.98 6.75
CA VAL A 21 2.34 4.60 7.89
C VAL A 21 1.58 4.36 9.19
N LEU A 22 0.26 4.55 9.19
CA LEU A 22 -0.59 4.20 10.33
C LEU A 22 -0.47 2.71 10.68
N GLN A 23 -0.40 1.83 9.68
CA GLN A 23 -0.28 0.39 9.89
C GLN A 23 1.01 0.01 10.61
N PHE A 24 2.15 0.66 10.29
CA PHE A 24 3.39 0.47 11.04
C PHE A 24 3.29 0.97 12.47
N TYR A 25 2.64 2.13 12.68
CA TYR A 25 2.36 2.63 14.03
C TYR A 25 1.50 1.62 14.82
N LEU A 26 0.42 1.09 14.24
CA LEU A 26 -0.47 0.13 14.90
C LEU A 26 0.25 -1.19 15.20
N ALA A 27 1.14 -1.65 14.31
CA ALA A 27 1.99 -2.82 14.59
C ALA A 27 2.91 -2.56 15.80
N GLY A 28 3.57 -1.40 15.84
CA GLY A 28 4.39 -0.99 16.97
C GLY A 28 3.58 -0.84 18.26
N TYR A 29 2.41 -0.23 18.18
CA TYR A 29 1.49 -0.06 19.30
C TYR A 29 1.04 -1.41 19.88
N GLY A 30 0.73 -2.40 19.04
CA GLY A 30 0.39 -3.75 19.51
C GLY A 30 1.56 -4.48 20.20
N VAL A 31 2.80 -4.12 19.88
CA VAL A 31 4.01 -4.68 20.53
C VAL A 31 4.37 -3.95 21.82
N PHE A 32 4.29 -2.62 21.82
CA PHE A 32 4.82 -1.75 22.90
C PHE A 32 3.73 -1.12 23.79
N GLY A 33 2.45 -1.37 23.50
CA GLY A 33 1.31 -0.83 24.24
C GLY A 33 1.30 -1.21 25.71
N PHE A 34 0.70 -0.34 26.54
CA PHE A 34 0.73 -0.45 28.00
C PHE A 34 0.03 -1.70 28.54
N ASN A 35 0.52 -2.20 29.67
CA ASN A 35 -0.05 -3.27 30.51
C ASN A 35 0.03 -4.71 29.98
N GLY A 36 0.91 -5.00 29.03
CA GLY A 36 1.14 -6.37 28.55
C GLY A 36 -0.02 -6.95 27.71
N VAL A 37 -1.04 -6.13 27.41
CA VAL A 37 -2.13 -6.48 26.51
C VAL A 37 -1.65 -6.26 25.08
N LYS A 38 -1.43 -7.36 24.37
CA LYS A 38 -1.10 -7.37 22.94
C LYS A 38 -2.38 -7.20 22.11
N ASP A 39 -2.81 -5.97 21.91
CA ASP A 39 -3.97 -5.67 21.07
C ASP A 39 -3.54 -5.30 19.64
N PHE A 40 -3.86 -6.19 18.70
CA PHE A 40 -3.62 -6.01 17.27
C PHE A 40 -4.92 -5.82 16.47
N GLY A 41 -6.08 -5.68 17.12
CA GLY A 41 -7.37 -5.61 16.43
C GLY A 41 -7.43 -4.49 15.38
N ALA A 42 -7.01 -3.29 15.74
CA ALA A 42 -6.92 -2.16 14.81
C ALA A 42 -5.91 -2.41 13.68
N HIS A 43 -4.77 -3.04 13.97
CA HIS A 43 -3.77 -3.40 12.97
C HIS A 43 -4.35 -4.39 11.95
N PHE A 44 -5.13 -5.37 12.37
CA PHE A 44 -5.77 -6.32 11.44
C PHE A 44 -6.76 -5.61 10.52
N ILE A 45 -7.67 -4.81 11.10
CA ILE A 45 -8.70 -4.10 10.33
C ILE A 45 -8.07 -3.15 9.30
N VAL A 46 -7.09 -2.34 9.71
CA VAL A 46 -6.43 -1.39 8.79
C VAL A 46 -5.62 -2.14 7.72
N GLY A 47 -4.99 -3.27 8.07
CA GLY A 47 -4.31 -4.14 7.11
C GLY A 47 -5.22 -4.66 6.01
N ASP A 48 -6.40 -5.16 6.38
CA ASP A 48 -7.40 -5.66 5.44
C ASP A 48 -7.92 -4.52 4.53
N LEU A 49 -8.20 -3.35 5.11
CA LEU A 49 -8.65 -2.18 4.36
C LEU A 49 -7.60 -1.69 3.35
N ILE A 50 -6.31 -1.74 3.69
CA ILE A 50 -5.22 -1.44 2.76
C ILE A 50 -5.23 -2.43 1.59
N GLY A 51 -5.39 -3.73 1.86
CA GLY A 51 -5.47 -4.76 0.84
C GLY A 51 -6.63 -4.53 -0.14
N ILE A 52 -7.81 -4.24 0.40
CA ILE A 52 -9.00 -3.88 -0.39
C ILE A 52 -8.75 -2.60 -1.20
N ALA A 53 -8.14 -1.57 -0.59
CA ALA A 53 -7.88 -0.30 -1.27
C ALA A 53 -6.91 -0.46 -2.45
N ILE A 54 -5.88 -1.29 -2.31
CA ILE A 54 -4.95 -1.63 -3.41
C ILE A 54 -5.69 -2.37 -4.54
N LEU A 55 -6.53 -3.36 -4.20
CA LEU A 55 -7.37 -4.07 -5.17
C LEU A 55 -8.29 -3.12 -5.94
N LEU A 56 -9.02 -2.25 -5.24
CA LEU A 56 -9.88 -1.23 -5.86
C LEU A 56 -9.08 -0.27 -6.75
N GLY A 57 -7.84 0.04 -6.34
CA GLY A 57 -6.90 0.79 -7.14
C GLY A 57 -6.72 0.20 -8.56
N ILE A 58 -6.76 -1.13 -8.74
CA ILE A 58 -6.59 -1.74 -10.06
C ILE A 58 -7.74 -1.31 -10.99
N GLY A 59 -8.99 -1.38 -10.51
CA GLY A 59 -10.16 -0.88 -11.24
C GLY A 59 -10.08 0.61 -11.54
N LEU A 60 -9.62 1.40 -10.55
CA LEU A 60 -9.41 2.84 -10.73
C LEU A 60 -8.33 3.16 -11.77
N ALA A 61 -7.27 2.36 -11.87
CA ALA A 61 -6.23 2.53 -12.88
C ALA A 61 -6.79 2.36 -14.30
N PHE A 62 -7.68 1.38 -14.51
CA PHE A 62 -8.41 1.20 -15.76
C PHE A 62 -9.35 2.39 -16.05
N ALA A 63 -10.15 2.80 -15.07
CA ALA A 63 -11.06 3.93 -15.21
C ALA A 63 -10.32 5.24 -15.54
N ALA A 64 -9.17 5.48 -14.89
CA ALA A 64 -8.31 6.63 -15.13
C ALA A 64 -7.47 6.54 -16.42
N ARG A 65 -7.57 5.42 -17.16
CA ARG A 65 -6.75 5.13 -18.35
C ARG A 65 -5.27 5.35 -18.07
N MET A 66 -4.80 4.80 -16.96
CA MET A 66 -3.40 4.77 -16.61
C MET A 66 -2.66 3.79 -17.55
N PRO A 67 -1.39 4.05 -17.87
CA PRO A 67 -0.61 3.15 -18.70
C PRO A 67 -0.39 1.81 -18.00
N TRP A 68 -0.22 0.75 -18.79
CA TRP A 68 -0.06 -0.62 -18.29
C TRP A 68 1.04 -0.77 -17.24
N ARG A 69 2.14 0.00 -17.34
CA ARG A 69 3.18 -0.02 -16.32
C ARG A 69 2.66 0.34 -14.91
N VAL A 70 1.81 1.36 -14.79
CA VAL A 70 1.20 1.77 -13.51
C VAL A 70 0.23 0.68 -13.03
N THR A 71 -0.59 0.15 -13.92
CA THR A 71 -1.54 -0.94 -13.60
C THR A 71 -0.81 -2.21 -13.14
N ILE A 72 0.28 -2.59 -13.80
CA ILE A 72 1.09 -3.77 -13.45
C ILE A 72 1.74 -3.58 -12.08
N ILE A 73 2.32 -2.42 -11.78
CA ILE A 73 2.88 -2.15 -10.45
C ILE A 73 1.79 -2.30 -9.37
N ASN A 74 0.59 -1.79 -9.63
CA ASN A 74 -0.53 -1.92 -8.69
C ASN A 74 -0.98 -3.39 -8.51
N ILE A 75 -1.02 -4.18 -9.59
CA ILE A 75 -1.27 -5.63 -9.52
C ILE A 75 -0.18 -6.32 -8.69
N VAL A 76 1.08 -5.99 -8.89
CA VAL A 76 2.19 -6.54 -8.09
C VAL A 76 2.01 -6.19 -6.61
N LEU A 77 1.62 -4.96 -6.28
CA LEU A 77 1.31 -4.59 -4.88
C LEU A 77 0.15 -5.44 -4.31
N PHE A 78 -0.88 -5.71 -5.10
CA PHE A 78 -1.96 -6.60 -4.67
C PHE A 78 -1.48 -8.03 -4.39
N VAL A 79 -0.60 -8.57 -5.25
CA VAL A 79 0.04 -9.87 -5.01
C VAL A 79 0.89 -9.83 -3.74
N LEU A 80 1.64 -8.74 -3.51
CA LEU A 80 2.40 -8.57 -2.26
C LEU A 80 1.47 -8.50 -1.03
N MET A 81 0.24 -7.98 -1.14
CA MET A 81 -0.74 -8.04 -0.05
C MET A 81 -1.23 -9.46 0.22
N PHE A 82 -1.39 -10.30 -0.80
CA PHE A 82 -1.69 -11.72 -0.60
C PHE A 82 -0.53 -12.45 0.10
N VAL A 83 0.70 -12.16 -0.30
CA VAL A 83 1.91 -12.65 0.38
C VAL A 83 1.96 -12.14 1.82
N GLN A 84 1.63 -10.86 2.06
CA GLN A 84 1.58 -10.24 3.39
C GLN A 84 0.64 -11.02 4.32
N ALA A 85 -0.58 -11.30 3.86
CA ALA A 85 -1.59 -12.05 4.61
C ALA A 85 -1.12 -13.50 4.89
N THR A 86 -0.49 -14.15 3.90
CA THR A 86 0.05 -15.50 4.06
C THR A 86 1.16 -15.55 5.10
N LEU A 87 2.13 -14.63 5.01
CA LEU A 87 3.26 -14.55 5.95
C LEU A 87 2.79 -14.32 7.38
N ALA A 88 1.74 -13.52 7.60
CA ALA A 88 1.16 -13.30 8.92
C ALA A 88 0.61 -14.58 9.57
N HIS A 89 0.22 -15.59 8.78
CA HIS A 89 -0.52 -16.77 9.26
C HIS A 89 0.20 -18.10 9.04
N THR A 90 1.52 -18.10 8.79
CA THR A 90 2.26 -19.36 8.53
C THR A 90 2.37 -20.30 9.74
N GLY A 91 2.25 -19.77 10.96
CA GLY A 91 2.47 -20.51 12.20
C GLY A 91 3.95 -20.75 12.55
N VAL A 92 4.89 -20.38 11.67
CA VAL A 92 6.34 -20.52 11.90
C VAL A 92 6.93 -19.14 12.16
N GLN A 93 7.31 -18.86 13.41
CA GLN A 93 7.72 -17.51 13.86
C GLN A 93 8.77 -16.85 12.96
N GLY A 94 9.83 -17.59 12.60
CA GLY A 94 10.90 -17.06 11.75
C GLY A 94 10.45 -16.70 10.33
N VAL A 95 9.51 -17.47 9.76
CA VAL A 95 8.93 -17.17 8.44
C VAL A 95 7.92 -16.04 8.54
N SER A 96 7.09 -16.04 9.59
CA SER A 96 6.13 -14.95 9.84
C SER A 96 6.79 -13.60 10.06
N ALA A 97 8.03 -13.56 10.57
CA ALA A 97 8.80 -12.30 10.65
C ALA A 97 9.03 -11.64 9.28
N LEU A 98 9.03 -12.40 8.17
CA LEU A 98 9.13 -11.85 6.82
C LEU A 98 7.94 -10.97 6.45
N HIS A 99 6.81 -11.07 7.15
CA HIS A 99 5.68 -10.16 7.01
C HIS A 99 6.10 -8.70 7.20
N VAL A 100 7.03 -8.40 8.12
CA VAL A 100 7.53 -7.04 8.33
C VAL A 100 8.31 -6.57 7.10
N VAL A 101 9.17 -7.44 6.56
CA VAL A 101 9.97 -7.14 5.36
C VAL A 101 9.07 -6.89 4.16
N ASN A 102 8.07 -7.75 3.93
CA ASN A 102 7.11 -7.58 2.85
C ASN A 102 6.25 -6.31 3.03
N GLY A 103 5.91 -5.93 4.27
CA GLY A 103 5.25 -4.66 4.57
C GLY A 103 6.06 -3.44 4.14
N VAL A 104 7.39 -3.46 4.34
CA VAL A 104 8.30 -2.42 3.84
C VAL A 104 8.32 -2.38 2.30
N LEU A 105 8.33 -3.54 1.64
CA LEU A 105 8.26 -3.62 0.17
C LEU A 105 6.94 -3.04 -0.36
N VAL A 106 5.81 -3.34 0.28
CA VAL A 106 4.51 -2.75 -0.06
C VAL A 106 4.54 -1.23 0.10
N PHE A 107 5.10 -0.73 1.21
CA PHE A 107 5.20 0.71 1.46
C PHE A 107 6.03 1.43 0.38
N LEU A 108 7.25 0.94 0.13
CA LEU A 108 8.14 1.53 -0.88
C LEU A 108 7.57 1.38 -2.29
N GLY A 109 6.97 0.24 -2.61
CA GLY A 109 6.30 0.00 -3.88
C GLY A 109 5.09 0.91 -4.09
N THR A 110 4.35 1.24 -3.03
CA THR A 110 3.22 2.20 -3.09
C THR A 110 3.71 3.63 -3.32
N ILE A 111 4.81 4.03 -2.68
CA ILE A 111 5.49 5.32 -2.97
C ILE A 111 5.95 5.35 -4.43
N TYR A 112 6.55 4.26 -4.91
CA TYR A 112 6.98 4.18 -6.30
C TYR A 112 5.77 4.27 -7.26
N LEU A 113 4.68 3.56 -6.97
CA LEU A 113 3.44 3.62 -7.75
C LEU A 113 2.88 5.03 -7.84
N VAL A 114 2.79 5.77 -6.71
CA VAL A 114 2.23 7.13 -6.72
C VAL A 114 3.09 8.07 -7.55
N ARG A 115 4.41 7.92 -7.51
CA ARG A 115 5.34 8.73 -8.33
C ARG A 115 5.20 8.41 -9.82
N GLU A 116 5.08 7.14 -10.17
CA GLU A 116 4.86 6.74 -11.55
C GLU A 116 3.52 7.24 -12.09
N ALA A 117 2.47 7.18 -11.28
CA ALA A 117 1.17 7.72 -11.65
C ALA A 117 1.20 9.26 -11.77
N ALA A 118 1.93 9.95 -10.89
CA ALA A 118 2.05 11.41 -10.90
C ALA A 118 2.68 11.95 -12.18
N LYS A 119 3.54 11.20 -12.88
CA LYS A 119 4.10 11.60 -14.19
C LYS A 119 3.01 11.85 -15.24
N PHE A 120 1.86 11.19 -15.14
CA PHE A 120 0.74 11.33 -16.08
C PHE A 120 -0.29 12.39 -15.67
N VAL A 121 -0.04 13.08 -14.55
CA VAL A 121 -0.91 14.14 -13.99
C VAL A 121 -0.14 15.45 -13.85
N TRP A 122 1.04 15.40 -13.25
CA TRP A 122 1.91 16.53 -12.92
C TRP A 122 3.37 16.22 -13.26
N PRO A 123 3.74 16.14 -14.56
CA PRO A 123 5.08 15.72 -15.00
C PRO A 123 6.22 16.63 -14.50
N GLY A 124 5.94 17.91 -14.19
CA GLY A 124 6.93 18.85 -13.64
C GLY A 124 7.04 18.87 -12.11
N SER A 125 6.20 18.11 -11.40
CA SER A 125 6.19 18.08 -9.93
C SER A 125 7.42 17.36 -9.36
N TRP A 126 7.79 17.69 -8.12
CA TRP A 126 8.86 17.00 -7.41
C TRP A 126 8.60 15.49 -7.25
N LEU A 127 7.33 15.08 -7.18
CA LEU A 127 6.90 13.68 -7.15
C LEU A 127 7.29 12.91 -8.44
N ALA A 128 7.29 13.59 -9.59
CA ALA A 128 7.50 12.98 -10.90
C ALA A 128 8.99 12.91 -11.33
N ARG A 129 9.90 13.57 -10.60
CA ARG A 129 11.33 13.61 -10.93
C ARG A 129 11.99 12.23 -10.75
N PRO A 130 13.01 11.87 -11.56
CA PRO A 130 13.88 10.72 -11.28
C PRO A 130 14.58 10.88 -9.91
N MET A 131 14.85 9.79 -9.21
CA MET A 131 15.77 9.81 -8.07
C MET A 131 17.21 9.78 -8.57
#